data_AF-A0A7J6KMG2-F1
#
_entry.id   AF-A0A7J6KMG2-F1
#
_cell.length_a   1.000
_cell.length_b   1.000
_cell.length_c   1.000
_cell.angle_alpha   90.00
_cell.angle_beta   90.00
_cell.angle_gamma   90.00
#
_symmetry.space_group_name_H-M   'P 1'
#
loop_
_entity.id
_entity.type
_entity.pdbx_description
1 polymer ?
#
loop_
_entity_poly.entity_id
_entity_poly.type
_entity_poly.pdbx_seq_one_letter_code
_entity_poly.pdbx_strand_id
1 'polypeptide(L)'
;VHPGESVSSFACEGLMRELLSESPLARKLRAKYVFKIVPMLNPDGVVLGNYRTNLSGRDLNRVWNQPCKFLHPTIYFAKRALMSRCAPLGVFADLHGHSRKLNWFIYGCLPPRKPRKRSNIPPFVLPPPDMRTRDAVLLPLLLSRISQTFSIKDCYFHMRPQKESTARITIYKELALPRCVTVEISFCGSSER
;
A
#
# COMPACT_ATOMS: atom_id res chain seq x y z
N VAL A 1 6.26 8.09 1.58
CA VAL A 1 6.45 8.48 3.02
C VAL A 1 7.92 8.52 3.43
N HIS A 2 8.77 7.62 2.92
CA HIS A 2 10.21 7.83 2.99
C HIS A 2 10.63 8.80 1.86
N PRO A 3 11.44 9.83 2.13
CA PRO A 3 11.69 10.88 1.14
C PRO A 3 12.57 10.45 -0.04
N GLY A 4 13.54 9.56 0.18
CA GLY A 4 14.44 9.06 -0.87
C GLY A 4 13.75 8.14 -1.89
N GLU A 5 12.49 7.76 -1.66
CA GLU A 5 11.71 6.88 -2.52
C GLU A 5 10.98 7.66 -3.63
N SER A 6 11.73 8.44 -4.41
CA SER A 6 11.22 9.30 -5.49
C SER A 6 10.40 8.55 -6.54
N VAL A 7 10.72 7.27 -6.81
CA VAL A 7 9.95 6.38 -7.70
C VAL A 7 8.46 6.30 -7.32
N SER A 8 8.14 6.41 -6.02
CA SER A 8 6.77 6.44 -5.54
C SER A 8 6.02 7.72 -5.95
N SER A 9 6.73 8.84 -6.04
CA SER A 9 6.18 10.13 -6.48
C SER A 9 5.88 10.12 -7.98
N PHE A 10 6.78 9.57 -8.80
CA PHE A 10 6.55 9.39 -10.23
C PHE A 10 5.36 8.46 -10.52
N ALA A 11 5.25 7.35 -9.79
CA ALA A 11 4.08 6.47 -9.91
C ALA A 11 2.78 7.18 -9.48
N CYS A 12 2.82 7.99 -8.42
CA CYS A 12 1.69 8.80 -7.98
C CYS A 12 1.28 9.83 -9.03
N GLU A 13 2.25 10.51 -9.64
CA GLU A 13 2.02 11.46 -10.73
C GLU A 13 1.36 10.78 -11.94
N GLY A 14 1.86 9.63 -12.37
CA GLY A 14 1.26 8.85 -13.46
C GLY A 14 -0.19 8.45 -13.17
N LEU A 15 -0.45 7.98 -11.94
CA LEU A 15 -1.82 7.68 -11.48
C LEU A 15 -2.72 8.93 -11.54
N MET A 16 -2.23 10.08 -11.05
CA MET A 16 -2.99 11.33 -11.09
C MET A 16 -3.27 11.79 -12.52
N ARG A 17 -2.28 11.71 -13.42
CA ARG A 17 -2.45 12.05 -14.83
C ARG A 17 -3.52 11.19 -15.51
N GLU A 18 -3.50 9.87 -15.30
CA GLU A 18 -4.55 9.00 -15.85
C GLU A 18 -5.91 9.31 -15.23
N LEU A 19 -5.99 9.44 -13.90
CA LEU A 19 -7.24 9.75 -13.20
C LEU A 19 -7.84 11.10 -13.58
N LEU A 20 -7.03 12.06 -14.03
CA LEU A 20 -7.48 13.37 -14.49
C LEU A 20 -7.67 13.45 -16.01
N SER A 21 -7.35 12.39 -16.75
CA SER A 21 -7.49 12.35 -18.20
C SER A 21 -8.96 12.27 -18.64
N GLU A 22 -9.18 12.45 -19.93
CA GLU A 22 -10.47 12.25 -20.60
C GLU A 22 -10.71 10.81 -21.04
N SER A 23 -9.86 9.86 -20.61
CA SER A 23 -10.05 8.46 -20.95
C SER A 23 -11.44 7.98 -20.48
N PRO A 24 -12.16 7.16 -21.29
CA PRO A 24 -13.46 6.64 -20.88
C PRO A 24 -13.39 5.87 -19.54
N LEU A 25 -12.26 5.23 -19.26
CA LEU A 25 -12.02 4.53 -18.00
C LEU A 25 -11.90 5.53 -16.84
N ALA A 26 -11.07 6.57 -16.97
CA ALA A 26 -10.88 7.57 -15.93
C ALA A 26 -12.20 8.30 -15.59
N ARG A 27 -12.98 8.68 -16.60
CA ARG A 27 -14.31 9.29 -16.41
C ARG A 27 -15.27 8.37 -15.65
N LYS A 28 -15.33 7.08 -16.00
CA LYS A 28 -16.14 6.07 -15.28
C LYS A 28 -15.68 5.90 -13.83
N LEU A 29 -14.37 5.93 -13.58
CA LEU A 29 -13.82 5.84 -12.24
C LEU A 29 -14.18 7.08 -11.40
N ARG A 30 -13.98 8.29 -11.93
CA ARG A 30 -14.34 9.55 -11.24
C ARG A 30 -15.84 9.68 -10.96
N ALA A 31 -16.69 9.13 -11.83
CA ALA A 31 -18.14 9.11 -11.62
C ALA A 31 -18.59 8.15 -10.50
N LYS A 32 -17.79 7.14 -10.16
CA LYS A 32 -18.15 6.09 -9.19
C LYS A 32 -17.40 6.18 -7.87
N TYR A 33 -16.19 6.73 -7.87
CA TYR A 33 -15.30 6.73 -6.72
C TYR A 33 -14.70 8.12 -6.46
N VAL A 34 -14.51 8.42 -5.18
CA VAL A 34 -13.76 9.59 -4.72
C VAL A 34 -12.32 9.17 -4.46
N PHE A 35 -11.37 9.81 -5.16
CA PHE A 35 -9.94 9.58 -4.96
C PHE A 35 -9.39 10.63 -3.99
N LYS A 36 -8.78 10.17 -2.89
CA LYS A 36 -8.09 11.00 -1.90
C LYS A 36 -6.60 10.70 -2.02
N ILE A 37 -5.85 11.62 -2.63
CA ILE A 37 -4.42 11.41 -2.93
C ILE A 37 -3.61 12.44 -2.13
N VAL A 38 -2.62 11.96 -1.38
CA VAL A 38 -1.59 12.78 -0.74
C VAL A 38 -0.28 12.48 -1.45
N PRO A 39 0.16 13.32 -2.40
CA PRO A 39 1.30 13.01 -3.27
C PRO A 39 2.61 12.91 -2.48
N MET A 40 2.69 13.60 -1.33
CA MET A 40 3.91 13.63 -0.51
C MET A 40 3.55 13.72 0.98
N LEU A 41 3.98 12.71 1.76
CA LEU A 41 3.78 12.67 3.21
C LEU A 41 4.97 13.19 4.01
N ASN A 42 6.12 13.43 3.38
CA ASN A 42 7.35 13.85 4.06
C ASN A 42 8.10 14.95 3.29
N PRO A 43 7.47 16.13 3.10
CA PRO A 43 8.09 17.22 2.37
C PRO A 43 9.40 17.69 2.99
N ASP A 44 9.47 17.80 4.32
CA ASP A 44 10.69 18.24 5.02
C ASP A 44 11.88 17.31 4.76
N GLY A 45 11.64 15.99 4.82
CA GLY A 45 12.68 15.02 4.51
C GLY A 45 13.13 15.06 3.05
N VAL A 46 12.24 15.43 2.11
CA VAL A 46 12.62 15.60 0.70
C VAL A 46 13.53 16.83 0.54
N VAL A 47 13.13 17.97 1.10
CA VAL A 47 13.90 19.23 1.03
C VAL A 47 15.30 19.06 1.62
N LEU A 48 15.42 18.28 2.69
CA LEU A 48 16.71 18.00 3.34
C LEU A 48 17.55 16.91 2.66
N GLY A 49 17.04 16.22 1.64
CA GLY A 49 17.73 15.10 1.02
C GLY A 49 17.83 13.84 1.90
N ASN A 50 16.93 13.68 2.88
CA ASN A 50 16.88 12.48 3.71
C ASN A 50 16.41 11.27 2.91
N TYR A 51 16.99 10.10 3.14
CA TYR A 51 16.48 8.87 2.53
C TYR A 51 15.19 8.36 3.19
N ARG A 52 15.16 8.31 4.53
CA ARG A 52 14.14 7.53 5.27
C ARG A 52 13.28 8.33 6.25
N THR A 53 13.80 9.41 6.81
CA THR A 53 13.24 10.06 8.00
C THR A 53 12.71 11.46 7.71
N ASN A 54 11.81 11.95 8.59
CA ASN A 54 11.42 13.37 8.60
C ASN A 54 12.52 14.26 9.24
N LEU A 55 12.21 15.56 9.40
CA LEU A 55 13.07 16.55 10.05
C LEU A 55 13.56 16.11 11.44
N SER A 56 12.69 15.45 12.23
CA SER A 56 13.04 14.95 13.58
C SER A 56 13.80 13.61 13.60
N GLY A 57 14.26 13.10 12.44
CA GLY A 57 14.95 11.82 12.37
C GLY A 57 14.05 10.59 12.57
N ARG A 58 12.72 10.73 12.42
CA ARG A 58 11.75 9.64 12.63
C ARG A 58 11.31 9.00 11.32
N ASP A 59 11.27 7.68 11.30
CA ASP A 59 10.65 6.89 10.22
C ASP A 59 9.12 7.03 10.32
N LEU A 60 8.54 7.82 9.43
CA LEU A 60 7.10 8.10 9.44
C LEU A 60 6.23 6.86 9.15
N ASN A 61 6.78 5.80 8.55
CA ASN A 61 6.07 4.53 8.37
C ASN A 61 6.24 3.56 9.56
N ARG A 62 6.58 4.10 10.74
CA ARG A 62 6.65 3.37 12.03
C ARG A 62 5.83 4.00 13.13
N VAL A 63 5.02 5.01 12.82
CA VAL A 63 4.29 5.82 13.80
C VAL A 63 2.79 5.91 13.49
N TRP A 64 2.27 5.12 12.53
CA TRP A 64 0.87 5.22 12.12
C TRP A 64 -0.12 4.76 13.19
N ASN A 65 0.27 3.83 14.06
CA ASN A 65 -0.57 3.40 15.19
C ASN A 65 -0.82 4.56 16.17
N GLN A 66 0.22 5.34 16.50
CA GLN A 66 0.16 6.44 17.46
C GLN A 66 0.99 7.64 16.99
N PRO A 67 0.54 8.40 15.97
CA PRO A 67 1.27 9.57 15.50
C PRO A 67 1.13 10.71 16.49
N CYS A 68 2.23 11.43 16.75
CA CYS A 68 2.23 12.64 17.56
C CYS A 68 1.91 13.85 16.66
N LYS A 69 0.97 14.71 17.08
CA LYS A 69 0.55 15.90 16.32
C LYS A 69 1.71 16.85 16.04
N PHE A 70 2.67 16.98 16.96
CA PHE A 70 3.79 17.91 16.85
C PHE A 70 4.99 17.30 16.12
N LEU A 71 5.35 16.05 16.40
CA LEU A 71 6.52 15.39 15.79
C LEU A 71 6.23 14.78 14.42
N HIS A 72 4.98 14.32 14.19
CA HIS A 72 4.57 13.61 12.98
C HIS A 72 3.30 14.24 12.38
N PRO A 73 3.26 15.58 12.16
CA PRO A 73 2.03 16.29 11.79
C PRO A 73 1.40 15.72 10.51
N THR A 74 2.21 15.38 9.50
CA THR A 74 1.71 14.84 8.22
C THR A 74 0.98 13.51 8.40
N ILE A 75 1.52 12.59 9.21
CA ILE A 75 0.87 11.30 9.50
C ILE A 75 -0.35 11.49 10.40
N TYR A 76 -0.25 12.36 11.41
CA TYR A 76 -1.37 12.64 12.31
C TYR A 76 -2.59 13.16 11.55
N PHE A 77 -2.41 14.19 10.71
CA PHE A 77 -3.52 14.78 9.95
C PHE A 77 -3.99 13.89 8.80
N ALA A 78 -3.10 13.16 8.12
CA ALA A 78 -3.51 12.18 7.11
C ALA A 78 -4.36 11.06 7.71
N LYS A 79 -3.96 10.49 8.86
CA LYS A 79 -4.76 9.50 9.59
C LYS A 79 -6.09 10.10 10.03
N ARG A 80 -6.09 11.32 10.58
CA ARG A 80 -7.35 11.99 10.98
C ARG A 80 -8.31 12.20 9.81
N ALA A 81 -7.81 12.62 8.65
CA ALA A 81 -8.62 12.77 7.44
C ALA A 81 -9.21 11.42 6.97
N LEU A 82 -8.44 10.33 7.07
CA LEU A 82 -8.91 8.99 6.76
C LEU A 82 -9.98 8.49 7.74
N MET A 83 -9.81 8.78 9.04
CA MET A 83 -10.77 8.38 10.08
C MET A 83 -12.07 9.18 10.04
N SER A 84 -12.00 10.46 9.66
CA SER A 84 -13.15 11.38 9.54
C SER A 84 -13.87 11.29 8.19
N ARG A 85 -13.60 10.25 7.39
CA ARG A 85 -14.28 10.03 6.10
C ARG A 85 -15.80 9.85 6.28
N CYS A 86 -16.58 10.41 5.36
CA CYS A 86 -18.04 10.27 5.34
C CYS A 86 -18.53 9.10 4.46
N ALA A 87 -17.63 8.38 3.80
CA ALA A 87 -17.96 7.28 2.90
C ALA A 87 -17.13 6.02 3.21
N PRO A 88 -17.63 4.82 2.88
CA PRO A 88 -16.87 3.58 3.03
C PRO A 88 -15.53 3.63 2.27
N LEU A 89 -14.46 3.16 2.91
CA LEU A 89 -13.14 3.10 2.30
C LEU A 89 -13.02 1.82 1.47
N GLY A 90 -12.92 1.96 0.15
CA GLY A 90 -12.82 0.82 -0.76
C GLY A 90 -11.42 0.19 -0.78
N VAL A 91 -10.39 1.02 -0.90
CA VAL A 91 -8.97 0.63 -1.03
C VAL A 91 -8.12 1.66 -0.30
N PHE A 92 -7.05 1.19 0.36
CA PHE A 92 -5.98 2.02 0.89
C PHE A 92 -4.66 1.58 0.26
N ALA A 93 -3.90 2.51 -0.31
CA ALA A 93 -2.62 2.24 -0.95
C ALA A 93 -1.53 3.18 -0.41
N ASP A 94 -0.43 2.59 0.04
CA ASP A 94 0.78 3.26 0.52
C ASP A 94 1.90 3.02 -0.49
N LEU A 95 2.32 4.06 -1.22
CA LEU A 95 3.32 3.94 -2.29
C LEU A 95 4.75 4.07 -1.74
N HIS A 96 5.61 3.15 -2.15
CA HIS A 96 6.97 2.98 -1.66
C HIS A 96 7.95 2.61 -2.78
N GLY A 97 9.24 2.82 -2.50
CA GLY A 97 10.35 2.42 -3.37
C GLY A 97 11.12 1.24 -2.78
N HIS A 98 11.53 0.29 -3.63
CA HIS A 98 12.23 -0.92 -3.23
C HIS A 98 13.61 -1.02 -3.92
N SER A 99 14.67 -1.02 -3.12
CA SER A 99 16.06 -0.82 -3.60
C SER A 99 16.79 -2.09 -4.06
N ARG A 100 16.15 -3.27 -3.99
CA ARG A 100 16.82 -4.56 -4.24
C ARG A 100 16.16 -5.43 -5.31
N LYS A 101 14.84 -5.51 -5.27
CA LYS A 101 14.03 -6.29 -6.22
C LYS A 101 13.73 -5.43 -7.45
N LEU A 102 13.75 -6.08 -8.62
CA LEU A 102 13.23 -5.54 -9.87
C LEU A 102 11.69 -5.53 -9.86
N ASN A 103 11.09 -4.93 -10.87
CA ASN A 103 9.63 -4.87 -11.07
C ASN A 103 8.88 -4.15 -9.93
N TRP A 104 7.56 -4.12 -10.00
CA TRP A 104 6.74 -3.60 -8.92
C TRP A 104 5.81 -4.68 -8.37
N PHE A 105 5.48 -4.61 -7.09
CA PHE A 105 4.71 -5.66 -6.40
C PHE A 105 3.96 -5.08 -5.20
N ILE A 106 3.13 -5.91 -4.56
CA ILE A 106 2.28 -5.50 -3.45
C ILE A 106 2.56 -6.29 -2.18
N TYR A 107 2.65 -5.55 -1.10
CA TYR A 107 2.56 -6.05 0.26
C TYR A 107 1.13 -5.85 0.77
N GLY A 108 0.42 -6.93 1.10
CA GLY A 108 -0.97 -6.92 1.57
C GLY A 108 -1.13 -7.39 3.01
N CYS A 109 -2.36 -7.54 3.49
CA CYS A 109 -2.66 -8.03 4.83
C CYS A 109 -3.59 -9.24 4.78
N LEU A 110 -3.10 -10.39 5.23
CA LEU A 110 -3.92 -11.57 5.50
C LEU A 110 -3.92 -11.87 6.99
N PRO A 111 -5.07 -12.33 7.54
CA PRO A 111 -5.12 -12.77 8.92
C PRO A 111 -4.12 -13.92 9.13
N PRO A 112 -3.52 -14.04 10.33
CA PRO A 112 -2.68 -15.19 10.65
C PRO A 112 -3.49 -16.46 10.43
N ARG A 113 -2.91 -17.42 9.69
CA ARG A 113 -3.52 -18.73 9.52
C ARG A 113 -3.69 -19.35 10.90
N LYS A 114 -4.92 -19.65 11.31
CA LYS A 114 -5.15 -20.55 12.45
C LYS A 114 -4.38 -21.85 12.17
N PRO A 115 -3.64 -22.43 13.13
CA PRO A 115 -2.98 -23.70 12.92
C PRO A 115 -4.03 -24.71 12.45
N ARG A 116 -3.80 -25.32 11.28
CA ARG A 116 -4.64 -26.40 10.78
C ARG A 116 -4.61 -27.51 11.82
N LYS A 117 -5.76 -27.88 12.40
CA LYS A 117 -5.91 -29.24 12.94
C LYS A 117 -5.53 -30.18 11.81
N ARG A 118 -4.60 -31.12 12.03
CA ARG A 118 -4.15 -32.10 11.02
C ARG A 118 -5.39 -32.80 10.45
N SER A 119 -5.80 -32.42 9.24
CA SER A 119 -6.80 -33.12 8.43
C SER A 119 -6.08 -33.65 7.21
N ASN A 120 -6.29 -34.93 6.88
CA ASN A 120 -5.64 -35.70 5.80
C ASN A 120 -6.01 -35.22 4.37
N ILE A 121 -6.04 -33.90 4.12
CA ILE A 121 -6.39 -33.33 2.81
C ILE A 121 -5.10 -33.16 2.00
N PRO A 122 -5.00 -33.70 0.77
CA PRO A 122 -3.81 -33.63 -0.06
C PRO A 122 -3.41 -32.18 -0.44
N PRO A 123 -2.13 -31.92 -0.76
CA PRO A 123 -1.55 -30.57 -0.76
C PRO A 123 -2.06 -29.59 -1.84
N PHE A 124 -2.95 -30.02 -2.75
CA PHE A 124 -3.29 -29.22 -3.94
C PHE A 124 -4.64 -28.51 -3.90
N VAL A 125 -5.39 -28.59 -2.80
CA VAL A 125 -6.63 -27.82 -2.65
C VAL A 125 -6.39 -26.70 -1.64
N LEU A 126 -6.03 -25.52 -2.13
CA LEU A 126 -6.13 -24.30 -1.33
C LEU A 126 -7.58 -24.21 -0.84
N PRO A 127 -7.84 -24.18 0.48
CA PRO A 127 -9.20 -24.05 0.98
C PRO A 127 -9.80 -22.76 0.42
N PRO A 128 -11.12 -22.71 0.14
CA PRO A 128 -11.77 -21.52 -0.38
C PRO A 128 -11.40 -20.36 0.54
N PRO A 129 -10.78 -19.30 0.00
CA PRO A 129 -10.38 -18.18 0.83
C PRO A 129 -11.65 -17.58 1.44
N ASP A 130 -11.61 -17.28 2.73
CA ASP A 130 -12.66 -16.46 3.35
C ASP A 130 -12.82 -15.16 2.54
N MET A 131 -13.97 -14.49 2.64
CA MET A 131 -14.28 -13.32 1.81
C MET A 131 -13.18 -12.23 1.91
N ARG A 132 -12.57 -12.08 3.09
CA ARG A 132 -11.46 -11.14 3.32
C ARG A 132 -10.18 -11.56 2.60
N THR A 133 -9.87 -12.85 2.58
CA THR A 133 -8.71 -13.40 1.88
C THR A 133 -8.89 -13.24 0.38
N ARG A 134 -10.10 -13.49 -0.15
CA ARG A 134 -10.44 -13.23 -1.56
C ARG A 134 -10.21 -11.77 -1.92
N ASP A 135 -10.75 -10.86 -1.12
CA ASP A 135 -10.64 -9.42 -1.37
C ASP A 135 -9.19 -8.91 -1.32
N ALA A 136 -8.37 -9.46 -0.42
CA ALA A 136 -6.96 -9.06 -0.28
C ALA A 136 -6.08 -9.52 -1.46
N VAL A 137 -6.37 -10.69 -2.07
CA VAL A 137 -5.56 -11.25 -3.16
C VAL A 137 -6.06 -10.91 -4.56
N LEU A 138 -7.34 -10.50 -4.68
CA LEU A 138 -7.95 -10.21 -5.98
C LEU A 138 -7.20 -9.11 -6.74
N LEU A 139 -6.82 -8.02 -6.07
CA LEU A 139 -6.12 -6.91 -6.71
C LEU A 139 -4.76 -7.36 -7.30
N PRO A 140 -3.85 -7.99 -6.52
CA PRO A 140 -2.60 -8.55 -7.06
C PRO A 140 -2.80 -9.53 -8.22
N LEU A 141 -3.82 -10.39 -8.17
CA LEU A 141 -4.14 -11.33 -9.25
C LEU A 141 -4.61 -10.64 -10.53
N LEU A 142 -5.38 -9.55 -10.42
CA LEU A 142 -5.77 -8.76 -11.58
C LEU A 142 -4.57 -8.00 -12.15
N LEU A 143 -3.73 -7.41 -11.29
CA LEU A 143 -2.55 -6.68 -11.71
C LEU A 143 -1.54 -7.55 -12.44
N SER A 144 -1.37 -8.81 -12.03
CA SER A 144 -0.49 -9.77 -12.73
C SER A 144 -0.99 -10.16 -14.13
N ARG A 145 -2.25 -9.87 -14.46
CA ARG A 145 -2.82 -10.08 -15.80
C ARG A 145 -2.76 -8.82 -16.66
N ILE A 146 -2.70 -7.65 -16.03
CA ILE A 146 -2.77 -6.35 -16.70
C ILE A 146 -1.36 -5.81 -16.99
N SER A 147 -0.42 -5.99 -16.06
CA SER A 147 0.91 -5.41 -16.14
C SER A 147 1.96 -6.51 -16.21
N GLN A 148 2.74 -6.49 -17.30
CA GLN A 148 3.85 -7.42 -17.53
C GLN A 148 4.97 -7.22 -16.50
N THR A 149 5.17 -5.95 -16.07
CA THR A 149 6.16 -5.57 -15.06
C THR A 149 5.69 -5.76 -13.60
N PHE A 150 4.51 -6.34 -13.37
CA PHE A 150 4.03 -6.66 -12.02
C PHE A 150 4.49 -8.04 -11.55
N SER A 151 5.21 -8.09 -10.43
CA SER A 151 5.73 -9.34 -9.87
C SER A 151 4.81 -9.94 -8.81
N ILE A 152 3.95 -10.88 -9.21
CA ILE A 152 3.08 -11.58 -8.26
C ILE A 152 3.85 -12.48 -7.28
N LYS A 153 4.98 -13.05 -7.71
CA LYS A 153 5.86 -13.88 -6.89
C LYS A 153 6.50 -13.10 -5.74
N ASP A 154 6.66 -11.79 -5.90
CA ASP A 154 7.26 -10.91 -4.89
C ASP A 154 6.24 -10.34 -3.90
N CYS A 155 4.95 -10.56 -4.14
CA CYS A 155 3.90 -10.12 -3.24
C CYS A 155 3.96 -10.86 -1.90
N TYR A 156 3.68 -10.13 -0.82
CA TYR A 156 3.79 -10.67 0.55
C TYR A 156 2.66 -10.18 1.44
N PHE A 157 1.93 -11.11 2.05
CA PHE A 157 0.69 -10.81 2.78
C PHE A 157 0.76 -11.08 4.28
N HIS A 158 1.85 -11.68 4.76
CA HIS A 158 2.01 -11.96 6.18
C HIS A 158 2.41 -10.69 6.93
N MET A 159 1.67 -10.39 8.01
CA MET A 159 1.92 -9.21 8.84
C MET A 159 2.96 -9.53 9.91
N ARG A 160 4.17 -8.99 9.76
CA ARG A 160 5.25 -9.16 10.73
C ARG A 160 5.07 -8.22 11.93
N PRO A 161 5.39 -8.65 13.17
CA PRO A 161 5.29 -7.81 14.37
C PRO A 161 6.03 -6.46 14.25
N GLN A 162 7.22 -6.46 13.64
CA GLN A 162 8.03 -5.24 13.47
C GLN A 162 7.44 -4.22 12.49
N LYS A 163 6.35 -4.59 11.80
CA LYS A 163 5.67 -3.76 10.82
C LYS A 163 4.28 -3.33 11.28
N GLU A 164 3.88 -3.64 12.52
CA GLU A 164 2.52 -3.33 13.00
C GLU A 164 2.20 -1.85 12.98
N SER A 165 3.19 -0.98 13.19
CA SER A 165 3.04 0.46 13.17
C SER A 165 3.16 1.10 11.78
N THR A 166 3.19 0.30 10.70
CA THR A 166 3.11 0.85 9.33
C THR A 166 1.68 1.23 8.97
N ALA A 167 1.54 2.10 7.96
CA ALA A 167 0.26 2.56 7.46
C ALA A 167 -0.66 1.38 7.10
N ARG A 168 -0.19 0.50 6.21
CA ARG A 168 -0.93 -0.66 5.72
C ARG A 168 -1.50 -1.53 6.85
N ILE A 169 -0.69 -1.92 7.84
CA ILE A 169 -1.13 -2.82 8.91
C ILE A 169 -2.03 -2.09 9.90
N THR A 170 -1.70 -0.85 10.25
CA THR A 170 -2.51 -0.02 11.15
C THR A 170 -3.92 0.16 10.57
N ILE A 171 -4.03 0.58 9.31
CA ILE A 171 -5.32 0.82 8.66
C ILE A 171 -6.10 -0.49 8.45
N TYR A 172 -5.43 -1.59 8.10
CA TYR A 172 -6.06 -2.91 8.06
C TYR A 172 -6.71 -3.29 9.40
N LYS A 173 -5.98 -3.13 10.50
CA LYS A 173 -6.47 -3.49 11.85
C LYS A 173 -7.60 -2.56 12.32
N GLU A 174 -7.41 -1.24 12.18
CA GLU A 174 -8.35 -0.24 12.70
C GLU A 174 -9.64 -0.12 11.89
N LEU A 175 -9.59 -0.34 10.57
CA LEU A 175 -10.76 -0.22 9.69
C LEU A 175 -11.31 -1.56 9.20
N ALA A 176 -10.69 -2.68 9.59
CA ALA A 176 -11.02 -4.02 9.08
C ALA A 176 -11.04 -4.10 7.53
N LEU A 177 -10.24 -3.26 6.85
CA LEU A 177 -10.22 -3.14 5.40
C LEU A 177 -9.27 -4.17 4.77
N PRO A 178 -9.76 -5.16 4.00
CA PRO A 178 -8.89 -6.18 3.42
C PRO A 178 -7.96 -5.64 2.33
N ARG A 179 -8.42 -4.62 1.60
CA ARG A 179 -7.70 -3.97 0.48
C ARG A 179 -6.78 -2.85 0.97
N CYS A 180 -5.98 -3.14 1.99
CA CYS A 180 -4.88 -2.30 2.47
C CYS A 180 -3.57 -2.82 1.88
N VAL A 181 -2.95 -2.03 1.01
CA VAL A 181 -1.74 -2.43 0.28
C VAL A 181 -0.62 -1.42 0.46
N THR A 182 0.61 -1.93 0.52
CA THR A 182 1.81 -1.16 0.24
C THR A 182 2.28 -1.56 -1.16
N VAL A 183 2.41 -0.60 -2.06
CA VAL A 183 2.92 -0.81 -3.42
C VAL A 183 4.41 -0.50 -3.41
N GLU A 184 5.22 -1.47 -3.79
CA GLU A 184 6.67 -1.39 -3.79
C GLU A 184 7.14 -1.28 -5.24
N ILE A 185 7.79 -0.17 -5.59
CA ILE A 185 8.25 0.13 -6.95
C ILE A 185 9.78 0.03 -6.98
N SER A 186 10.32 -0.78 -7.88
CA SER A 186 11.77 -0.97 -8.04
C SER A 186 12.49 0.33 -8.39
N PHE A 187 13.59 0.61 -7.68
CA PHE A 187 14.60 1.58 -8.14
C PHE A 187 15.50 1.04 -9.24
N CYS A 188 15.60 -0.29 -9.36
CA CYS A 188 16.48 -0.98 -10.29
C CYS A 188 15.82 -1.22 -11.66
N GLY A 189 14.60 -0.73 -11.87
CA GLY A 189 13.84 -0.91 -13.11
C GLY A 189 13.10 -2.26 -13.22
N SER A 190 12.68 -2.57 -14.45
CA SER A 190 11.98 -3.79 -14.83
C SER A 190 12.95 -4.94 -15.10
N SER A 191 12.51 -6.18 -14.92
CA SER A 191 13.23 -7.37 -15.40
C SER A 191 13.04 -7.63 -16.89
N GLU A 192 12.07 -6.96 -17.51
CA GLU A 192 11.82 -7.03 -18.95
C GLU A 192 12.84 -6.13 -19.66
N ARG A 193 13.58 -6.73 -20.60
CA ARG A 193 14.55 -6.04 -21.47
C ARG A 193 13.88 -5.68 -22.79
#